data_AF-A0A7S2VMJ5-F1
#
_entry.id   AF-A0A7S2VMJ5-F1
#
_cell.length_a   1.000
_cell.length_b   1.000
_cell.length_c   1.000
_cell.angle_alpha   90.00
_cell.angle_beta   90.00
_cell.angle_gamma   90.00
#
_symmetry.space_group_name_H-M   'P 1'
#
loop_
_entity.id
_entity.type
_entity.pdbx_description
1 polymer ?
#
loop_
_entity_poly.entity_id
_entity_poly.type
_entity_poly.pdbx_seq_one_letter_code
_entity_poly.pdbx_strand_id
1 'polypeptide(L)'
;SRARPPPPGRPRRLVFPPPPPPSAAMQRLASGIPRAARVARGAPATVGRRGVSVEAMRLNVPLSEADPEIYSIIEGEKARQKRCINLIASENFAPRAVLDAVGSVMVNKYSEGYPGARYYGGNEFIDKAEALCQQRALEACKLDPK
;
A
#
# COMPACT_ATOMS: atom_id res chain seq x y z
N SER A 1 -7.71 53.31 -28.77
CA SER A 1 -8.34 52.45 -27.76
C SER A 1 -7.99 51.00 -28.05
N ARG A 2 -7.22 50.31 -27.19
CA ARG A 2 -6.98 48.86 -27.31
C ARG A 2 -7.44 48.22 -26.01
N ALA A 3 -8.46 47.36 -26.10
CA ALA A 3 -9.03 46.65 -24.96
C ALA A 3 -8.07 45.55 -24.48
N ARG A 4 -7.93 45.40 -23.15
CA ARG A 4 -7.15 44.33 -22.52
C ARG A 4 -7.87 42.97 -22.67
N PRO A 5 -7.14 41.86 -22.81
CA PRO A 5 -7.73 40.52 -22.82
C PRO A 5 -8.23 40.13 -21.41
N PRO A 6 -9.26 39.26 -21.32
CA PRO A 6 -9.81 38.81 -20.04
C PRO A 6 -8.87 37.83 -19.30
N PRO A 7 -8.95 37.74 -17.96
CA PRO A 7 -8.10 36.84 -17.18
C PRO A 7 -8.45 35.35 -17.39
N PRO A 8 -7.48 34.43 -17.22
CA PRO A 8 -7.73 33.00 -17.37
C PRO A 8 -8.69 32.49 -16.28
N GLY A 9 -9.70 31.74 -16.70
CA GLY A 9 -10.68 31.12 -15.81
C GLY A 9 -10.04 30.11 -14.86
N ARG A 10 -10.50 30.09 -13.60
CA ARG A 10 -10.05 29.13 -12.59
C ARG A 10 -10.21 27.69 -13.09
N PRO A 11 -9.24 26.78 -12.86
CA PRO A 11 -9.40 25.38 -13.24
C PRO A 11 -10.60 24.79 -12.51
N ARG A 12 -11.49 24.12 -13.25
CA ARG A 12 -12.62 23.39 -12.67
C ARG A 12 -12.07 22.32 -11.73
N ARG A 13 -12.40 22.41 -10.45
CA ARG A 13 -12.16 21.35 -9.47
C ARG A 13 -12.83 20.08 -10.03
N LEU A 14 -12.04 19.05 -10.33
CA LEU A 14 -12.57 17.73 -10.66
C LEU A 14 -13.26 17.20 -9.40
N VAL A 15 -14.57 17.39 -9.33
CA VAL A 15 -15.41 16.81 -8.30
C VAL A 15 -15.69 15.37 -8.74
N PHE A 16 -14.91 14.43 -8.21
CA PHE A 16 -15.27 13.02 -8.32
C PHE A 16 -16.53 12.76 -7.49
N PRO A 17 -17.51 11.99 -8.00
CA PRO A 17 -18.64 11.58 -7.19
C PRO A 17 -18.17 10.78 -5.97
N PRO A 18 -18.83 10.89 -4.81
CA PRO A 18 -18.49 10.06 -3.66
C PRO A 18 -18.70 8.58 -4.03
N PRO A 19 -17.80 7.68 -3.62
CA PRO A 19 -17.95 6.25 -3.85
C PRO A 19 -19.21 5.75 -3.14
N PRO A 20 -19.82 4.67 -3.67
CA PRO A 20 -20.98 4.07 -3.04
C PRO A 20 -20.64 3.62 -1.60
N PRO A 21 -21.57 3.76 -0.65
CA PRO A 21 -21.32 3.34 0.73
C PRO A 21 -20.98 1.84 0.78
N PRO A 22 -20.10 1.42 1.71
CA PRO A 22 -19.76 0.01 1.89
C PRO A 22 -21.04 -0.79 2.16
N SER A 23 -21.20 -1.92 1.47
CA SER A 23 -22.40 -2.74 1.58
C SER A 23 -22.66 -3.12 3.05
N ALA A 24 -23.94 -3.24 3.42
CA ALA A 24 -24.36 -3.54 4.79
C ALA A 24 -23.69 -4.80 5.40
N ALA A 25 -23.13 -5.69 4.56
CA ALA A 25 -22.36 -6.84 4.98
C ALA A 25 -21.03 -6.45 5.66
N MET A 26 -20.36 -5.38 5.23
CA MET A 26 -19.10 -4.91 5.83
C MET A 26 -19.28 -4.10 7.13
N GLN A 27 -20.42 -3.43 7.31
CA GLN A 27 -20.72 -2.69 8.55
C GLN A 27 -21.01 -3.61 9.74
N ARG A 28 -21.41 -4.86 9.48
CA ARG A 28 -21.70 -5.86 10.51
C ARG A 28 -20.47 -6.49 11.16
N LEU A 29 -19.30 -6.38 10.52
CA LEU A 29 -18.05 -6.87 11.11
C LEU A 29 -17.48 -5.90 12.17
N ALA A 30 -17.93 -4.64 12.18
CA ALA A 30 -17.44 -3.60 13.09
C ALA A 30 -18.28 -3.40 14.37
N SER A 31 -19.48 -4.00 14.47
CA SER A 31 -20.41 -3.81 15.60
C SER A 31 -20.64 -5.05 16.49
N GLY A 32 -19.87 -6.12 16.27
CA GLY A 32 -20.04 -7.40 16.95
C GLY A 32 -19.05 -7.68 18.06
N ILE A 33 -18.86 -6.78 19.04
CA ILE A 33 -18.24 -7.16 20.33
C ILE A 33 -19.38 -7.36 21.34
N PRO A 34 -19.82 -8.60 21.64
CA PRO A 34 -20.80 -8.81 22.70
C PRO A 34 -20.17 -8.50 24.07
N ARG A 35 -20.86 -7.63 24.80
CA ARG A 35 -20.57 -7.22 26.18
C ARG A 35 -20.63 -8.45 27.11
N ALA A 36 -19.66 -8.53 28.02
CA ALA A 36 -19.36 -9.68 28.89
C ALA A 36 -20.59 -10.41 29.47
N ALA A 37 -20.73 -11.70 29.12
CA ALA A 37 -21.67 -12.63 29.74
C ALA A 37 -20.97 -13.45 30.85
N ARG A 38 -21.70 -13.57 31.96
CA ARG A 38 -21.35 -14.17 33.25
C ARG A 38 -20.78 -15.60 33.13
N VAL A 39 -19.64 -15.85 33.80
CA VAL A 39 -18.95 -17.14 33.86
C VAL A 39 -19.82 -18.19 34.56
N ALA A 40 -20.28 -19.19 33.82
CA ALA A 40 -20.82 -20.43 34.36
C ALA A 40 -19.71 -21.51 34.31
N ARG A 41 -19.41 -22.11 35.46
CA ARG A 41 -18.46 -23.21 35.61
C ARG A 41 -19.07 -24.49 35.03
N GLY A 42 -18.42 -25.13 34.06
CA GLY A 42 -18.83 -26.44 33.55
C GLY A 42 -17.93 -27.02 32.44
N ALA A 43 -17.26 -28.12 32.78
CA ALA A 43 -16.59 -29.15 31.95
C ALA A 43 -15.36 -28.78 31.08
N PRO A 44 -14.30 -29.62 31.06
CA PRO A 44 -13.15 -29.41 30.20
C PRO A 44 -13.52 -29.80 28.77
N ALA A 45 -13.74 -28.81 27.90
CA ALA A 45 -13.73 -29.05 26.48
C ALA A 45 -12.27 -29.35 26.09
N THR A 46 -12.00 -30.57 25.64
CA THR A 46 -10.75 -30.92 24.98
C THR A 46 -10.55 -29.97 23.82
N VAL A 47 -9.71 -28.95 24.00
CA VAL A 47 -9.28 -28.04 22.94
C VAL A 47 -8.45 -28.89 21.98
N GLY A 48 -9.12 -29.47 21.00
CA GLY A 48 -8.46 -30.01 19.82
C GLY A 48 -7.61 -28.88 19.27
N ARG A 49 -6.29 -29.04 19.37
CA ARG A 49 -5.30 -28.21 18.69
C ARG A 49 -5.65 -28.29 17.21
N ARG A 50 -6.48 -27.35 16.73
CA ARG A 50 -6.71 -27.17 15.30
C ARG A 50 -5.33 -26.89 14.73
N GLY A 51 -4.73 -27.92 14.14
CA GLY A 51 -3.48 -27.81 13.42
C GLY A 51 -3.67 -26.67 12.43
N VAL A 52 -2.87 -25.61 12.57
CA VAL A 52 -2.71 -24.64 11.51
C VAL A 52 -2.28 -25.47 10.30
N SER A 53 -3.08 -25.45 9.23
CA SER A 53 -2.79 -26.24 8.04
C SER A 53 -1.40 -25.88 7.52
N VAL A 54 -0.67 -26.89 7.05
CA VAL A 54 0.69 -26.76 6.50
C VAL A 54 0.75 -25.70 5.37
N GLU A 55 -0.39 -25.42 4.73
CA GLU A 55 -0.55 -24.39 3.71
C GLU A 55 -0.31 -22.95 4.20
N ALA A 56 -0.69 -22.63 5.44
CA ALA A 56 -0.51 -21.28 5.98
C ALA A 56 0.97 -20.92 6.24
N MET A 57 1.86 -21.91 6.26
CA MET A 57 3.31 -21.71 6.41
C MET A 57 4.02 -21.21 5.14
N ARG A 58 3.35 -21.25 3.97
CA ARG A 58 3.97 -20.85 2.68
C ARG A 58 4.09 -19.35 2.45
N LEU A 59 3.53 -18.51 3.32
CA LEU A 59 3.55 -17.04 3.13
C LEU A 59 4.87 -16.38 3.56
N ASN A 60 5.69 -17.07 4.37
CA ASN A 60 6.93 -16.53 4.93
C ASN A 60 8.19 -17.29 4.47
N VAL A 61 8.08 -18.17 3.48
CA VAL A 61 9.25 -18.84 2.91
C VAL A 61 9.96 -17.92 1.92
N PRO A 62 11.30 -17.99 1.81
CA PRO A 62 12.03 -17.18 0.84
C PRO A 62 11.67 -17.58 -0.60
N LEU A 63 11.78 -16.64 -1.54
CA LEU A 63 11.47 -16.88 -2.95
C LEU A 63 12.25 -18.06 -3.54
N SER A 64 13.51 -18.25 -3.13
CA SER A 64 14.35 -19.38 -3.56
C SER A 64 13.78 -20.75 -3.22
N GLU A 65 12.94 -20.84 -2.18
CA GLU A 65 12.27 -22.08 -1.77
C GLU A 65 10.82 -22.14 -2.28
N ALA A 66 10.10 -21.01 -2.28
CA ALA A 66 8.74 -20.93 -2.82
C ALA A 66 8.71 -21.20 -4.33
N ASP A 67 9.63 -20.59 -5.09
CA ASP A 67 9.70 -20.65 -6.54
C ASP A 67 11.17 -20.53 -7.01
N PRO A 68 11.91 -21.66 -7.01
CA PRO A 68 13.32 -21.67 -7.40
C PRO A 68 13.54 -21.31 -8.89
N GLU A 69 12.54 -21.51 -9.75
CA GLU A 69 12.64 -21.19 -11.18
C GLU A 69 12.67 -19.67 -11.38
N ILE A 70 11.71 -18.95 -10.78
CA ILE A 70 11.70 -17.48 -10.81
C ILE A 70 12.93 -16.90 -10.13
N TYR A 71 13.37 -17.47 -9.00
CA TYR A 71 14.60 -17.04 -8.34
C TYR A 71 15.83 -17.15 -9.26
N SER A 72 15.96 -18.28 -9.99
CA SER A 72 17.03 -18.51 -10.96
C SER A 72 17.02 -17.48 -12.10
N ILE A 73 15.82 -17.17 -12.63
CA ILE A 73 15.65 -16.14 -13.68
C ILE A 73 16.12 -14.77 -13.17
N ILE A 74 15.74 -14.38 -11.95
CA ILE A 74 16.12 -13.09 -11.35
C ILE A 74 17.65 -13.01 -11.15
N GLU A 75 18.29 -14.06 -10.62
CA GLU A 75 19.75 -14.06 -10.45
C GLU A 75 20.48 -14.06 -11.80
N GLY A 76 19.92 -14.70 -12.83
CA GLY A 76 20.39 -14.61 -14.21
C GLY A 76 20.38 -13.17 -14.74
N GLU A 77 19.27 -12.45 -14.57
CA GLU A 77 19.14 -11.06 -15.00
C GLU A 77 20.06 -10.12 -14.22
N LYS A 78 20.17 -10.29 -12.91
CA LYS A 78 21.12 -9.55 -12.07
C LYS A 78 22.57 -9.74 -12.53
N ALA A 79 22.94 -10.96 -12.92
CA ALA A 79 24.26 -11.25 -13.45
C ALA A 79 24.47 -10.64 -14.85
N ARG A 80 23.43 -10.61 -15.70
CA ARG A 80 23.45 -9.93 -17.00
C ARG A 80 23.69 -8.43 -16.83
N GLN A 81 22.93 -7.77 -15.96
CA GLN A 81 23.04 -6.34 -15.67
C GLN A 81 24.44 -5.96 -15.15
N LYS A 82 25.05 -6.79 -14.31
CA LYS A 82 26.42 -6.57 -13.80
C LYS A 82 27.51 -6.64 -14.87
N ARG A 83 27.30 -7.42 -15.93
CA ARG A 83 28.28 -7.65 -17.00
C ARG A 83 28.08 -6.72 -18.20
N CYS A 84 26.96 -6.02 -18.27
CA CYS A 84 26.58 -5.20 -19.41
C CYS A 84 26.75 -3.71 -19.07
N ILE A 85 27.37 -2.96 -19.97
CA ILE A 85 27.32 -1.50 -19.92
C ILE A 85 25.97 -1.08 -20.51
N ASN A 86 25.08 -0.58 -19.66
CA ASN A 86 23.78 -0.09 -20.10
C ASN A 86 23.91 1.33 -20.69
N LEU A 87 23.62 1.48 -21.99
CA LEU A 87 23.70 2.74 -22.72
C LEU A 87 22.32 3.36 -23.02
N ILE A 88 21.25 2.77 -22.50
CA ILE A 88 19.89 3.26 -22.71
C ILE A 88 19.63 4.39 -21.71
N ALA A 89 19.44 5.61 -22.20
CA ALA A 89 19.38 6.83 -21.38
C ALA A 89 18.23 6.86 -20.35
N SER A 90 17.15 6.12 -20.59
CA SER A 90 15.99 6.05 -19.70
C SER A 90 16.07 4.95 -18.66
N GLU A 91 17.00 4.00 -18.78
CA GLU A 91 17.14 2.91 -17.83
C GLU A 91 18.08 3.28 -16.69
N ASN A 92 17.79 2.78 -15.49
CA ASN A 92 18.57 3.10 -14.30
C ASN A 92 18.49 1.97 -13.26
N PHE A 93 19.39 1.99 -12.28
CA PHE A 93 19.42 1.06 -11.16
C PHE A 93 18.84 1.71 -9.91
N ALA A 94 17.76 1.14 -9.37
CA ALA A 94 17.17 1.62 -8.13
C ALA A 94 18.10 1.32 -6.93
N PRO A 95 18.29 2.27 -5.98
CA PRO A 95 19.00 2.02 -4.74
C PRO A 95 18.33 0.92 -3.91
N ARG A 96 19.12 0.18 -3.12
CA ARG A 96 18.60 -0.92 -2.26
C ARG A 96 17.48 -0.46 -1.33
N ALA A 97 17.61 0.72 -0.73
CA ALA A 97 16.61 1.29 0.17
C ALA A 97 15.23 1.51 -0.51
N VAL A 98 15.21 1.81 -1.81
CA VAL A 98 13.95 1.95 -2.58
C VAL A 98 13.31 0.58 -2.79
N LEU A 99 14.10 -0.44 -3.14
CA LEU A 99 13.61 -1.81 -3.32
C LEU A 99 13.05 -2.40 -2.01
N ASP A 100 13.72 -2.14 -0.88
CA ASP A 100 13.24 -2.58 0.45
C ASP A 100 11.89 -1.94 0.81
N ALA A 101 11.68 -0.66 0.45
CA ALA A 101 10.41 0.02 0.68
C ALA A 101 9.29 -0.50 -0.24
N VAL A 102 9.57 -0.73 -1.52
CA VAL A 102 8.59 -1.22 -2.51
C VAL A 102 8.11 -2.64 -2.16
N GLY A 103 9.02 -3.51 -1.69
CA GLY A 103 8.69 -4.87 -1.25
C GLY A 103 8.14 -4.96 0.18
N SER A 104 7.86 -3.83 0.84
CA SER A 104 7.42 -3.82 2.24
C SER A 104 5.94 -4.14 2.40
N VAL A 105 5.52 -4.32 3.65
CA VAL A 105 4.11 -4.57 4.03
C VAL A 105 3.14 -3.44 3.64
N MET A 106 3.64 -2.28 3.19
CA MET A 106 2.80 -1.17 2.74
C MET A 106 1.88 -1.56 1.58
N VAL A 107 2.29 -2.52 0.74
CA VAL A 107 1.50 -3.01 -0.41
C VAL A 107 0.17 -3.67 -0.01
N ASN A 108 0.07 -4.12 1.25
CA ASN A 108 -1.13 -4.80 1.75
C ASN A 108 -2.27 -3.84 2.07
N LYS A 109 -2.02 -2.52 2.13
CA LYS A 109 -3.01 -1.55 2.57
C LYS A 109 -3.75 -0.90 1.41
N TYR A 110 -5.08 -0.99 1.47
CA TYR A 110 -5.96 -0.23 0.60
C TYR A 110 -6.28 1.14 1.24
N SER A 111 -6.01 2.22 0.51
CA SER A 111 -6.03 3.60 1.01
C SER A 111 -6.67 4.59 0.03
N GLU A 112 -7.85 4.27 -0.48
CA GLU A 112 -8.60 5.14 -1.40
C GLU A 112 -8.93 6.50 -0.76
N GLY A 113 -8.80 7.57 -1.55
CA GLY A 113 -8.91 8.97 -1.11
C GLY A 113 -7.54 9.61 -0.92
N TYR A 114 -7.48 10.76 -0.24
CA TYR A 114 -6.25 11.49 0.08
C TYR A 114 -5.97 11.48 1.59
N PRO A 115 -4.75 11.83 2.05
CA PRO A 115 -4.45 11.91 3.47
C PRO A 115 -5.45 12.79 4.22
N GLY A 116 -6.01 12.26 5.32
CA GLY A 116 -7.07 12.92 6.10
C GLY A 116 -8.48 12.88 5.48
N ALA A 117 -8.63 12.38 4.25
CA ALA A 117 -9.90 12.22 3.54
C ALA A 117 -9.96 10.83 2.87
N ARG A 118 -9.77 9.78 3.69
CA ARG A 118 -9.81 8.38 3.25
C ARG A 118 -11.21 7.81 3.37
N TYR A 119 -11.57 6.94 2.43
CA TYR A 119 -12.83 6.18 2.50
C TYR A 119 -12.79 5.03 3.49
N TYR A 120 -11.59 4.50 3.77
CA TYR A 120 -11.39 3.37 4.67
C TYR A 120 -10.52 3.76 5.87
N GLY A 121 -10.75 3.11 7.01
CA GLY A 121 -9.97 3.30 8.23
C GLY A 121 -8.57 2.66 8.20
N GLY A 122 -7.79 2.92 9.24
CA GLY A 122 -6.48 2.30 9.48
C GLY A 122 -5.35 2.78 8.57
N ASN A 123 -5.42 4.02 8.07
CA ASN A 123 -4.44 4.59 7.14
C ASN A 123 -3.43 5.55 7.82
N GLU A 124 -3.32 5.53 9.15
CA GLU A 124 -2.49 6.46 9.93
C GLU A 124 -1.04 6.55 9.44
N PHE A 125 -0.43 5.40 9.10
CA PHE A 125 0.95 5.34 8.60
C PHE A 125 1.05 5.58 7.10
N ILE A 126 0.02 5.21 6.34
CA ILE A 126 -0.03 5.49 4.89
C ILE A 126 -0.13 6.99 4.65
N ASP A 127 -0.98 7.68 5.43
CA ASP A 127 -1.13 9.13 5.35
C ASP A 127 0.17 9.86 5.70
N LYS A 128 0.91 9.38 6.72
CA LYS A 128 2.26 9.90 7.04
C LYS A 128 3.23 9.73 5.88
N ALA A 129 3.26 8.55 5.25
CA ALA A 129 4.15 8.26 4.14
C ALA A 129 3.80 9.10 2.90
N GLU A 130 2.51 9.21 2.56
CA GLU A 130 2.05 9.99 1.41
C GLU A 130 2.29 11.49 1.60
N ALA A 131 1.97 12.04 2.78
CA ALA A 131 2.24 13.44 3.09
C ALA A 131 3.74 13.77 3.02
N LEU A 132 4.60 12.88 3.56
CA LEU A 132 6.06 13.02 3.47
C LEU A 132 6.55 12.96 2.02
N CYS A 133 5.97 12.08 1.20
CA CYS A 133 6.31 11.96 -0.22
C CYS A 133 5.95 13.23 -0.98
N GLN A 134 4.74 13.78 -0.77
CA GLN A 134 4.29 15.03 -1.38
C GLN A 134 5.21 16.19 -1.00
N GLN A 135 5.53 16.33 0.29
CA GLN A 135 6.46 17.34 0.77
C GLN A 135 7.83 17.24 0.09
N ARG A 136 8.44 16.05 0.08
CA ARG A 136 9.75 15.81 -0.52
C ARG A 136 9.76 16.03 -2.03
N ALA A 137 8.67 15.73 -2.73
CA ALA A 137 8.54 15.98 -4.15
C ALA A 137 8.59 17.47 -4.48
N LEU A 138 7.90 18.30 -3.69
CA LEU A 138 7.96 19.76 -3.84
C LEU A 138 9.37 20.29 -3.53
N GLU A 139 9.98 19.83 -2.44
CA GLU A 139 11.34 20.20 -2.05
C GLU A 139 12.37 19.85 -3.14
N ALA A 140 12.30 18.62 -3.68
CA ALA A 140 13.22 18.15 -4.72
C ALA A 140 13.12 18.98 -6.01
N CYS A 141 11.92 19.44 -6.34
CA CYS A 141 11.65 20.30 -7.50
C CYS A 141 11.75 21.81 -7.19
N LYS A 142 12.06 22.19 -5.94
CA LYS A 142 12.13 23.59 -5.46
C LYS A 142 10.84 24.38 -5.70
N LEU A 143 9.70 23.73 -5.48
CA LEU A 143 8.38 24.33 -5.67
C LEU A 143 7.84 24.87 -4.35
N ASP A 144 7.14 26.02 -4.41
CA ASP A 144 6.39 26.52 -3.26
C ASP A 144 5.14 25.63 -3.06
N PRO A 145 4.88 25.13 -1.85
CA PRO A 145 3.66 24.39 -1.53
C PRO A 145 2.36 25.21 -1.62
N LYS A 146 2.43 26.55 -1.77
CA LYS A 146 1.28 27.44 -1.85
C LYS A 146 0.80 27.75 -3.27
#